data_AF-A0A6G4ZSL9-F1
#
_entry.id   AF-A0A6G4ZSL9-F1
#
_cell.length_a   1.000
_cell.length_b   1.000
_cell.length_c   1.000
_cell.angle_alpha   90.00
_cell.angle_beta   90.00
_cell.angle_gamma   90.00
#
_symmetry.space_group_name_H-M   'P 1'
#
loop_
_entity.id
_entity.type
_entity.pdbx_description
1 polymer ?
#
loop_
_entity_poly.entity_id
_entity_poly.type
_entity_poly.pdbx_seq_one_letter_code
_entity_poly.pdbx_strand_id
1 'polypeptide(L)'
;MQISENLKEELLKFLKKNKKADVVTTYLFFLEKKLKINPILFIREKKIYQSKEELIRFLEDQGKLWRETEIKIQFQKESVNGQTTKIYICPFTGKVFGNNTHPNPQDAIYDWVSNCPENTERVDGIRVKRFFVSEDHEVIANYIVKRREPITKTVFSSAVTGKLFNSKAAVIDDFTRNQIKNIPLVEVPSQNRFEIEGGFLAVIQEKLQEEKISSFVEELSGSPKFTSFVEGWMEEEATG
;
A
#
# COMPACT_ATOMS: atom_id res chain seq x y z
N MET A 1 -30.56 9.54 -27.61
CA MET A 1 -29.69 9.83 -26.44
C MET A 1 -28.43 10.46 -27.01
N GLN A 2 -28.12 11.74 -26.79
CA GLN A 2 -26.99 12.33 -27.54
C GLN A 2 -25.62 11.77 -27.13
N ILE A 3 -24.92 11.19 -28.10
CA ILE A 3 -23.53 10.72 -27.98
C ILE A 3 -22.62 11.76 -28.64
N SER A 4 -21.65 12.28 -27.89
CA SER A 4 -20.68 13.24 -28.43
C SER A 4 -19.78 12.61 -29.49
N GLU A 5 -19.33 13.39 -30.46
CA GLU A 5 -18.47 12.89 -31.55
C GLU A 5 -17.16 12.27 -31.03
N ASN A 6 -16.55 12.85 -29.99
CA ASN A 6 -15.36 12.26 -29.35
C ASN A 6 -15.62 10.84 -28.84
N LEU A 7 -16.80 10.61 -28.25
CA LEU A 7 -17.16 9.31 -27.69
C LEU A 7 -17.53 8.32 -28.79
N LYS A 8 -18.12 8.78 -29.90
CA LYS A 8 -18.28 7.97 -31.12
C LYS A 8 -16.93 7.54 -31.68
N GLU A 9 -15.93 8.41 -31.72
CA GLU A 9 -14.59 8.03 -32.19
C GLU A 9 -13.94 6.97 -31.29
N GLU A 10 -14.08 7.10 -29.96
CA GLU A 10 -13.60 6.10 -29.01
C GLU A 10 -14.33 4.76 -29.16
N LEU A 11 -15.65 4.78 -29.33
CA LEU A 11 -16.46 3.59 -29.61
C LEU A 11 -16.02 2.91 -30.90
N LEU A 12 -15.80 3.67 -31.97
CA LEU A 12 -15.37 3.12 -33.25
C LEU A 12 -13.98 2.47 -33.14
N LYS A 13 -13.07 3.08 -32.38
CA LYS A 13 -11.75 2.49 -32.08
C LYS A 13 -11.90 1.19 -31.29
N PHE A 14 -12.79 1.16 -30.29
CA PHE A 14 -13.08 -0.03 -29.50
C PHE A 14 -13.63 -1.17 -30.36
N LEU A 15 -14.64 -0.91 -31.19
CA LEU A 15 -15.26 -1.89 -32.09
C LEU A 15 -14.29 -2.43 -33.15
N LYS A 16 -13.44 -1.57 -33.72
CA LYS A 16 -12.41 -2.00 -34.66
C LYS A 16 -11.38 -2.93 -34.02
N LYS A 17 -11.05 -2.71 -32.74
CA LYS A 17 -10.14 -3.57 -31.97
C LYS A 17 -10.83 -4.87 -31.53
N ASN A 18 -12.10 -4.80 -31.16
CA ASN A 18 -12.91 -5.91 -30.66
C ASN A 18 -14.03 -6.24 -31.65
N LYS A 19 -13.68 -6.84 -32.79
CA LYS A 19 -14.62 -7.09 -33.91
C LYS A 19 -15.82 -7.99 -33.56
N LYS A 20 -15.75 -8.73 -32.45
CA LYS A 20 -16.82 -9.62 -31.95
C LYS A 20 -17.49 -9.09 -30.67
N ALA A 21 -17.35 -7.80 -30.38
CA ALA A 21 -18.04 -7.21 -29.24
C ALA A 21 -19.54 -7.17 -29.52
N ASP A 22 -20.34 -7.73 -28.61
CA ASP A 22 -21.79 -7.66 -28.64
C ASP A 22 -22.30 -6.25 -28.24
N VAL A 23 -23.62 -6.05 -28.37
CA VAL A 23 -24.28 -4.78 -28.01
C VAL A 23 -24.00 -4.42 -26.55
N VAL A 24 -24.13 -5.40 -25.65
CA VAL A 24 -24.03 -5.20 -24.20
C VAL A 24 -22.61 -4.77 -23.81
N THR A 25 -21.58 -5.47 -24.30
CA THR A 25 -20.17 -5.12 -24.06
C THR A 25 -19.84 -3.74 -24.60
N THR A 26 -20.34 -3.41 -25.80
CA THR A 26 -20.14 -2.09 -26.39
C THR A 26 -20.84 -1.00 -25.59
N TYR A 27 -22.04 -1.29 -25.10
CA TYR A 27 -22.80 -0.39 -24.26
C TYR A 27 -22.16 -0.18 -22.88
N LEU A 28 -21.59 -1.22 -22.27
CA LEU A 28 -20.82 -1.12 -21.03
C LEU A 28 -19.57 -0.25 -21.24
N PHE A 29 -18.84 -0.41 -22.35
CA PHE A 29 -17.73 0.48 -22.68
C PHE A 29 -18.19 1.94 -22.84
N PHE A 30 -19.32 2.16 -23.52
CA PHE A 30 -19.94 3.48 -23.65
C PHE A 30 -20.27 4.10 -22.27
N LEU A 31 -20.90 3.33 -21.38
CA LEU A 31 -21.28 3.79 -20.05
C LEU A 31 -20.06 4.14 -19.20
N GLU A 32 -19.00 3.33 -19.26
CA GLU A 32 -17.74 3.59 -18.56
C GLU A 32 -17.21 5.00 -18.90
N LYS A 33 -17.17 5.34 -20.20
CA LYS A 33 -16.68 6.65 -20.67
C LYS A 33 -17.66 7.78 -20.38
N LYS A 34 -18.96 7.57 -20.60
CA LYS A 34 -19.99 8.59 -20.39
C LYS A 34 -20.12 8.97 -18.92
N LEU A 35 -20.13 7.99 -18.02
CA LEU A 35 -20.31 8.19 -16.58
C LEU A 35 -18.98 8.37 -15.84
N LYS A 36 -17.84 8.22 -16.53
CA LYS A 36 -16.49 8.25 -15.95
C LYS A 36 -16.33 7.27 -14.78
N ILE A 37 -16.97 6.11 -14.90
CA ILE A 37 -16.90 5.04 -13.91
C ILE A 37 -15.57 4.32 -14.12
N ASN A 38 -14.84 4.09 -13.03
CA ASN A 38 -13.56 3.38 -13.05
C ASN A 38 -13.63 2.26 -12.01
N PRO A 39 -14.22 1.11 -12.36
CA PRO A 39 -14.43 0.06 -11.40
C PRO A 39 -13.10 -0.45 -10.84
N ILE A 40 -13.09 -0.73 -9.56
CA ILE A 40 -11.91 -1.25 -8.88
C ILE A 40 -12.23 -2.52 -8.13
N LEU A 41 -11.34 -3.49 -8.27
CA LEU A 41 -11.38 -4.74 -7.54
C LEU A 41 -10.56 -4.60 -6.25
N PHE A 42 -11.22 -4.77 -5.10
CA PHE A 42 -10.54 -4.95 -3.83
C PHE A 42 -10.30 -6.44 -3.57
N ILE A 43 -9.05 -6.88 -3.78
CA ILE A 43 -8.68 -8.31 -3.82
C ILE A 43 -9.00 -9.01 -2.50
N ARG A 44 -8.75 -8.33 -1.38
CA ARG A 44 -8.88 -8.91 -0.04
C ARG A 44 -10.32 -9.28 0.30
N GLU A 45 -11.26 -8.38 0.00
CA GLU A 45 -12.70 -8.60 0.24
C GLU A 45 -13.39 -9.27 -0.95
N LYS A 46 -12.64 -9.52 -2.03
CA LYS A 46 -13.16 -10.07 -3.29
C LYS A 46 -14.39 -9.28 -3.79
N LYS A 47 -14.33 -7.96 -3.69
CA LYS A 47 -15.46 -7.08 -3.97
C LYS A 47 -15.08 -5.99 -4.97
N ILE A 48 -15.99 -5.67 -5.88
CA ILE A 48 -15.83 -4.67 -6.94
C ILE A 48 -16.63 -3.43 -6.55
N TYR A 49 -15.97 -2.28 -6.55
CA TYR A 49 -16.54 -0.98 -6.26
C TYR A 49 -16.55 -0.11 -7.52
N GLN A 50 -17.49 0.83 -7.61
CA GLN A 50 -17.64 1.73 -8.76
C GLN A 50 -16.41 2.62 -8.98
N SER A 51 -15.76 3.04 -7.90
CA SER A 51 -14.60 3.94 -7.95
C SER A 51 -13.66 3.76 -6.76
N LYS A 52 -12.43 4.25 -6.92
CA LYS A 52 -11.43 4.31 -5.85
C LYS A 52 -11.90 5.15 -4.68
N GLU A 53 -12.45 6.32 -4.98
CA GLU A 53 -12.87 7.31 -3.98
C GLU A 53 -13.99 6.74 -3.09
N GLU A 54 -14.91 6.00 -3.69
CA GLU A 54 -16.01 5.36 -2.96
C GLU A 54 -15.54 4.23 -2.06
N LEU A 55 -14.62 3.37 -2.52
CA LEU A 55 -14.01 2.36 -1.65
C LEU A 55 -13.26 2.99 -0.48
N ILE A 56 -12.46 4.03 -0.73
CA ILE A 56 -11.71 4.71 0.34
C ILE A 56 -12.67 5.27 1.38
N ARG A 57 -13.71 6.01 0.94
CA ARG A 57 -14.74 6.56 1.85
C ARG A 57 -15.41 5.45 2.66
N PHE A 58 -15.84 4.37 2.00
CA PHE A 58 -16.46 3.22 2.66
C PHE A 58 -15.54 2.60 3.73
N LEU A 59 -14.25 2.43 3.45
CA LEU A 59 -13.29 1.88 4.41
C LEU A 59 -12.92 2.86 5.53
N GLU A 60 -12.92 4.16 5.25
CA GLU A 60 -12.70 5.21 6.26
C GLU A 60 -13.88 5.31 7.24
N ASP A 61 -15.12 5.32 6.72
CA ASP A 61 -16.33 5.36 7.53
C ASP A 61 -16.44 4.15 8.47
N GLN A 62 -15.88 3.00 8.07
CA GLN A 62 -15.84 1.79 8.90
C GLN A 62 -14.60 1.69 9.79
N GLY A 63 -13.67 2.64 9.74
CA GLY A 63 -12.39 2.57 10.46
C GLY A 63 -11.52 1.37 10.05
N LYS A 64 -11.70 0.86 8.83
CA LYS A 64 -11.02 -0.32 8.27
C LYS A 64 -9.85 0.01 7.35
N LEU A 65 -9.60 1.30 7.06
CA LEU A 65 -8.48 1.71 6.24
C LEU A 65 -7.18 1.86 7.07
N TRP A 66 -7.26 2.61 8.18
CA TRP A 66 -6.13 2.91 9.04
C TRP A 66 -6.55 3.03 10.50
N ARG A 67 -5.57 2.95 11.40
CA ARG A 67 -5.71 3.21 12.83
C ARG A 67 -4.63 4.17 13.29
N GLU A 68 -4.99 5.16 14.09
CA GLU A 68 -4.01 5.98 14.80
C GLU A 68 -3.37 5.14 15.90
N THR A 69 -2.04 5.18 15.99
CA THR A 69 -1.26 4.37 16.92
C THR A 69 -0.12 5.22 17.46
N GLU A 70 0.06 5.20 18.77
CA GLU A 70 1.21 5.85 19.41
C GLU A 70 2.36 4.87 19.54
N ILE A 71 3.52 5.24 19.01
CA ILE A 71 4.77 4.50 19.21
C ILE A 71 5.67 5.26 20.18
N LYS A 72 6.23 4.54 21.14
CA LYS A 72 7.27 5.05 22.04
C LYS A 72 8.63 4.70 21.48
N ILE A 73 9.33 5.71 20.99
CA ILE A 73 10.70 5.55 20.49
C ILE A 73 11.63 5.70 21.67
N GLN A 74 12.19 4.58 22.13
CA GLN A 74 13.24 4.58 23.14
C GLN A 74 14.59 4.78 22.48
N PHE A 75 15.39 5.69 23.03
CA PHE A 75 16.79 5.83 22.66
C PHE A 75 17.63 4.76 23.36
N GLN A 76 18.81 4.47 22.80
CA GLN A 76 19.71 3.36 23.11
C GLN A 76 19.76 2.92 24.58
N LYS A 77 20.04 1.62 24.79
CA LYS A 77 20.35 1.07 26.12
C LYS A 77 21.56 1.81 26.72
N GLU A 78 21.50 2.10 28.02
CA GLU A 78 22.60 2.73 28.75
C GLU A 78 23.85 1.87 28.72
N SER A 79 25.00 2.47 28.45
CA SER A 79 26.30 1.82 28.59
C SER A 79 26.76 1.73 30.04
N VAL A 80 26.44 2.74 30.86
CA VAL A 80 26.80 2.88 32.28
C VAL A 80 25.63 3.54 33.01
N ASN A 81 25.29 3.09 34.21
CA ASN A 81 24.20 3.63 35.02
C ASN A 81 24.61 3.80 36.50
N GLY A 82 23.72 4.31 37.34
CA GLY A 82 24.02 4.58 38.76
C GLY A 82 24.31 3.35 39.62
N GLN A 83 24.08 2.13 39.12
CA GLN A 83 24.40 0.87 39.79
C GLN A 83 25.69 0.24 39.25
N THR A 84 26.33 0.86 38.25
CA THR A 84 27.58 0.36 37.69
C THR A 84 28.71 0.55 38.70
N THR A 85 29.36 -0.55 39.09
CA THR A 85 30.50 -0.54 40.01
C THR A 85 31.83 -0.74 39.29
N LYS A 86 31.79 -1.16 38.02
CA LYS A 86 32.98 -1.42 37.22
C LYS A 86 32.68 -1.14 35.76
N ILE A 87 33.60 -0.43 35.10
CA ILE A 87 33.54 -0.13 33.68
C ILE A 87 34.74 -0.70 32.92
N TYR A 88 34.49 -1.01 31.66
CA TYR A 88 35.47 -1.44 30.69
C TYR A 88 35.47 -0.45 29.53
N ILE A 89 36.63 0.10 29.20
CA ILE A 89 36.79 1.14 28.19
C ILE A 89 37.60 0.56 27.04
N CYS A 90 37.04 0.63 25.83
CA CYS A 90 37.74 0.28 24.60
C CYS A 90 38.83 1.33 24.33
N PRO A 91 40.11 0.94 24.22
CA PRO A 91 41.22 1.89 24.07
C PRO A 91 41.29 2.52 22.68
N PHE A 92 40.59 1.95 21.70
CA PHE A 92 40.58 2.45 20.32
C PHE A 92 39.46 3.47 20.14
N THR A 93 38.21 3.07 20.40
CA THR A 93 37.01 3.89 20.17
C THR A 93 36.59 4.77 21.36
N GLY A 94 37.17 4.55 22.55
CA GLY A 94 36.70 5.17 23.80
C GLY A 94 35.33 4.67 24.30
N LYS A 95 34.71 3.69 23.62
CA LYS A 95 33.40 3.15 24.02
C LYS A 95 33.49 2.44 25.38
N VAL A 96 32.51 2.72 26.25
CA VAL A 96 32.46 2.20 27.62
C VAL A 96 31.35 1.18 27.79
N PHE A 97 31.61 0.17 28.62
CA PHE A 97 30.70 -0.91 28.97
C PHE A 97 30.68 -1.08 30.49
N GLY A 98 29.50 -0.99 31.10
CA GLY A 98 29.29 -1.26 32.52
C GLY A 98 29.15 -2.75 32.81
N ASN A 99 29.53 -3.17 34.01
CA ASN A 99 29.42 -4.55 34.46
C ASN A 99 27.97 -5.06 34.64
N ASN A 100 26.98 -4.17 34.62
CA ASN A 100 25.57 -4.46 34.90
C ASN A 100 24.61 -4.07 33.75
N THR A 101 25.10 -3.47 32.67
CA THR A 101 24.27 -2.98 31.56
C THR A 101 24.10 -4.01 30.43
N HIS A 102 24.89 -5.07 30.45
CA HIS A 102 24.84 -6.20 29.52
C HIS A 102 24.69 -7.53 30.26
N PRO A 103 23.98 -8.53 29.70
CA PRO A 103 23.86 -9.86 30.32
C PRO A 103 25.21 -10.52 30.60
N ASN A 104 26.17 -10.39 29.67
CA ASN A 104 27.58 -10.66 29.89
C ASN A 104 28.42 -9.51 29.31
N PRO A 105 28.97 -8.62 30.16
CA PRO A 105 29.77 -7.48 29.72
C PRO A 105 31.01 -7.90 28.92
N GLN A 106 31.68 -8.99 29.29
CA GLN A 106 32.90 -9.42 28.64
C GLN A 106 32.63 -9.85 27.19
N ASP A 107 31.57 -10.60 26.94
CA ASP A 107 31.18 -11.03 25.59
C ASP A 107 30.81 -9.84 24.71
N ALA A 108 30.03 -8.88 25.24
CA ALA A 108 29.66 -7.66 24.52
C ALA A 108 30.90 -6.83 24.13
N ILE A 109 31.93 -6.81 24.98
CA ILE A 109 33.21 -6.16 24.70
C ILE A 109 34.00 -6.95 23.65
N TYR A 110 34.04 -8.29 23.76
CA TYR A 110 34.74 -9.15 22.80
C TYR A 110 34.15 -9.04 21.39
N ASP A 111 32.83 -9.03 21.26
CA ASP A 111 32.12 -8.82 19.99
C ASP A 111 32.43 -7.44 19.39
N TRP A 112 32.48 -6.40 20.25
CA TRP A 112 32.80 -5.05 19.81
C TRP A 112 34.23 -4.93 19.28
N VAL A 113 35.23 -5.38 20.05
CA VAL A 113 36.65 -5.27 19.69
C VAL A 113 36.99 -6.10 18.46
N SER A 114 36.31 -7.24 18.27
CA SER A 114 36.52 -8.12 17.11
C SER A 114 36.03 -7.47 15.81
N ASN A 115 34.96 -6.67 15.87
CA ASN A 115 34.38 -5.96 14.72
C ASN A 115 34.83 -4.50 14.59
N CYS A 116 35.65 -4.01 15.52
CA CYS A 116 36.09 -2.61 15.56
C CYS A 116 37.01 -2.27 14.37
N PRO A 117 36.64 -1.34 13.47
CA PRO A 117 37.47 -0.96 12.34
C PRO A 117 38.75 -0.23 12.76
N GLU A 118 38.73 0.47 13.90
CA GLU A 118 39.88 1.21 14.45
C GLU A 118 40.91 0.32 15.17
N ASN A 119 40.61 -0.98 15.36
CA ASN A 119 41.56 -1.93 15.95
C ASN A 119 42.48 -2.53 14.88
N THR A 120 43.64 -1.92 14.71
CA THR A 120 44.69 -2.35 13.78
C THR A 120 45.75 -3.24 14.42
N GLU A 121 45.77 -3.33 15.76
CA GLU A 121 46.76 -4.12 16.49
C GLU A 121 46.45 -5.61 16.41
N ARG A 122 47.47 -6.42 16.05
CA ARG A 122 47.38 -7.88 16.00
C ARG A 122 48.53 -8.54 16.75
N VAL A 123 48.22 -9.62 17.47
CA VAL A 123 49.19 -10.55 18.06
C VAL A 123 48.84 -11.93 17.52
N ASP A 124 49.83 -12.62 16.96
CA ASP A 124 49.68 -13.94 16.30
C ASP A 124 48.56 -13.99 15.25
N GLY A 125 48.40 -12.90 14.49
CA GLY A 125 47.39 -12.77 13.43
C GLY A 125 45.97 -12.44 13.91
N ILE A 126 45.72 -12.45 15.23
CA ILE A 126 44.43 -12.16 15.87
C ILE A 126 44.43 -10.71 16.40
N ARG A 127 43.30 -10.02 16.29
CA ARG A 127 43.14 -8.66 16.83
C ARG A 127 43.36 -8.64 18.34
N VAL A 128 44.15 -7.68 18.83
CA VAL A 128 44.48 -7.55 20.26
C VAL A 128 43.22 -7.24 21.06
N LYS A 129 43.03 -7.99 22.15
CA LYS A 129 41.88 -7.91 23.05
C LYS A 129 42.26 -7.25 24.38
N ARG A 130 42.68 -5.98 24.32
CA ARG A 130 43.04 -5.17 25.51
C ARG A 130 41.96 -4.14 25.82
N PHE A 131 41.74 -3.87 27.11
CA PHE A 131 40.76 -2.89 27.58
C PHE A 131 41.28 -2.20 28.85
N PHE A 132 40.89 -0.93 29.03
CA PHE A 132 41.09 -0.27 30.31
C PHE A 132 39.93 -0.65 31.24
N VAL A 133 40.26 -1.02 32.47
CA VAL A 133 39.29 -1.33 33.51
C VAL A 133 39.36 -0.22 34.54
N SER A 134 38.20 0.30 34.94
CA SER A 134 38.12 1.20 36.09
C SER A 134 37.00 0.75 37.03
N GLU A 135 37.32 0.76 38.33
CA GLU A 135 36.39 0.61 39.45
C GLU A 135 36.29 1.93 40.24
N ASP A 136 36.93 2.99 39.74
CA ASP A 136 36.91 4.32 40.34
C ASP A 136 35.54 4.98 40.13
N HIS A 137 34.87 5.29 41.24
CA HIS A 137 33.54 5.89 41.24
C HIS A 137 33.47 7.26 40.56
N GLU A 138 34.51 8.08 40.66
CA GLU A 138 34.54 9.40 40.00
C GLU A 138 34.64 9.24 38.48
N VAL A 139 35.48 8.31 38.03
CA VAL A 139 35.61 7.98 36.61
C VAL A 139 34.30 7.41 36.08
N ILE A 140 33.67 6.48 36.80
CA ILE A 140 32.38 5.87 36.41
C ILE A 140 31.29 6.95 36.31
N ALA A 141 31.22 7.87 37.26
CA ALA A 141 30.23 8.95 37.27
C ALA A 141 30.29 9.82 36.01
N ASN A 142 31.50 10.08 35.48
CA ASN A 142 31.68 10.85 34.25
C ASN A 142 31.08 10.18 33.00
N TYR A 143 30.86 8.86 33.03
CA TYR A 143 30.28 8.10 31.91
C TYR A 143 28.77 7.87 32.04
N ILE A 144 28.14 8.29 33.15
CA ILE A 144 26.69 8.19 33.33
C ILE A 144 26.03 9.31 32.51
N VAL A 145 25.43 8.94 31.37
CA VAL A 145 24.69 9.87 30.51
C VAL A 145 23.22 9.88 30.90
N LYS A 146 22.65 11.07 31.13
CA LYS A 146 21.20 11.22 31.36
C LYS A 146 20.41 10.71 30.16
N ARG A 147 19.45 9.82 30.40
CA ARG A 147 18.57 9.29 29.34
C ARG A 147 17.85 10.44 28.64
N ARG A 148 17.84 10.39 27.31
CA ARG A 148 16.84 11.14 26.56
C ARG A 148 15.49 10.52 26.84
N GLU A 149 14.52 11.36 27.17
CA GLU A 149 13.16 10.91 27.38
C GLU A 149 12.65 10.22 26.10
N PRO A 150 11.93 9.08 26.22
CA PRO A 150 11.32 8.44 25.07
C PRO A 150 10.42 9.42 24.34
N ILE A 151 10.56 9.52 23.02
CA ILE A 151 9.66 10.34 22.23
C ILE A 151 8.46 9.49 21.87
N THR A 152 7.28 9.94 22.28
CA THR A 152 6.02 9.42 21.76
C THR A 152 5.74 10.07 20.41
N LYS A 153 5.51 9.26 19.37
CA LYS A 153 5.04 9.74 18.07
C LYS A 153 3.76 9.04 17.69
N THR A 154 2.79 9.82 17.23
CA THR A 154 1.59 9.29 16.58
C THR A 154 1.95 8.87 15.15
N VAL A 155 1.61 7.63 14.81
CA VAL A 155 1.76 7.03 13.48
C VAL A 155 0.44 6.41 13.05
N PHE A 156 0.33 6.04 11.79
CA PHE A 156 -0.85 5.43 11.20
C PHE A 156 -0.54 3.99 10.81
N SER A 157 -1.25 3.05 11.41
CA SER A 157 -1.20 1.63 11.05
C SER A 157 -2.21 1.34 9.95
N SER A 158 -1.79 0.73 8.84
CA SER A 158 -2.74 0.17 7.87
C SER A 158 -3.53 -0.96 8.52
N ALA A 159 -4.86 -0.86 8.55
CA ALA A 159 -5.71 -1.93 9.06
C ALA A 159 -5.74 -3.15 8.11
N VAL A 160 -5.28 -2.96 6.87
CA VAL A 160 -5.12 -4.03 5.88
C VAL A 160 -3.79 -4.76 6.10
N THR A 161 -2.66 -4.08 6.02
CA THR A 161 -1.34 -4.76 6.00
C THR A 161 -0.62 -4.77 7.34
N GLY A 162 -1.06 -3.99 8.32
CA GLY A 162 -0.36 -3.78 9.60
C GLY A 162 0.90 -2.91 9.49
N LYS A 163 1.25 -2.41 8.29
CA LYS A 163 2.39 -1.50 8.11
C LYS A 163 2.15 -0.16 8.81
N LEU A 164 3.22 0.44 9.33
CA LEU A 164 3.21 1.75 9.96
C LEU A 164 3.63 2.84 8.97
N PHE A 165 2.90 3.96 9.00
CA PHE A 165 3.11 5.12 8.15
C PHE A 165 3.13 6.39 8.99
N ASN A 166 3.84 7.40 8.51
CA ASN A 166 3.92 8.71 9.17
C ASN A 166 2.71 9.62 8.89
N SER A 167 1.85 9.28 7.94
CA SER A 167 0.69 10.10 7.54
C SER A 167 -0.43 9.23 6.96
N LYS A 168 -1.69 9.72 7.03
CA LYS A 168 -2.86 9.09 6.41
C LYS A 168 -2.70 8.96 4.88
N ALA A 169 -2.17 10.00 4.24
CA ALA A 169 -1.92 10.02 2.80
C ALA A 169 -1.01 8.86 2.36
N ALA A 170 0.07 8.59 3.11
CA ALA A 170 0.96 7.49 2.81
C ALA A 170 0.28 6.10 2.95
N VAL A 171 -0.68 5.95 3.87
CA VAL A 171 -1.50 4.73 3.97
C VAL A 171 -2.38 4.58 2.72
N ILE A 172 -3.05 5.65 2.31
CA ILE A 172 -3.95 5.65 1.14
C ILE A 172 -3.15 5.34 -0.13
N ASP A 173 -1.95 5.89 -0.28
CA ASP A 173 -1.09 5.65 -1.43
C ASP A 173 -0.61 4.19 -1.50
N ASP A 174 -0.14 3.61 -0.38
CA ASP A 174 0.23 2.19 -0.31
C ASP A 174 -0.98 1.29 -0.60
N PHE A 175 -2.15 1.62 -0.03
CA PHE A 175 -3.39 0.90 -0.26
C PHE A 175 -3.79 0.90 -1.74
N THR A 176 -3.82 2.09 -2.36
CA THR A 176 -4.17 2.28 -3.77
C THR A 176 -3.25 1.49 -4.69
N ARG A 177 -1.95 1.48 -4.39
CA ARG A 177 -0.95 0.84 -5.25
C ARG A 177 -0.96 -0.68 -5.14
N ASN A 178 -1.19 -1.20 -3.94
CA ASN A 178 -0.88 -2.60 -3.63
C ASN A 178 -2.12 -3.46 -3.34
N GLN A 179 -3.26 -2.87 -2.99
CA GLN A 179 -4.43 -3.62 -2.50
C GLN A 179 -5.62 -3.63 -3.46
N ILE A 180 -5.65 -2.70 -4.42
CA ILE A 180 -6.73 -2.57 -5.39
C ILE A 180 -6.22 -2.74 -6.82
N LYS A 181 -7.09 -3.19 -7.72
CA LYS A 181 -6.81 -3.31 -9.15
C LYS A 181 -7.91 -2.64 -9.95
N ASN A 182 -7.53 -1.80 -10.91
CA ASN A 182 -8.48 -1.25 -11.86
C ASN A 182 -8.95 -2.36 -12.80
N ILE A 183 -10.26 -2.43 -13.03
CA ILE A 183 -10.86 -3.34 -14.00
C ILE A 183 -11.80 -2.55 -14.92
N PRO A 184 -11.78 -2.79 -16.25
CA PRO A 184 -12.75 -2.20 -17.16
C PRO A 184 -14.18 -2.61 -16.81
N LEU A 185 -15.16 -1.73 -17.06
CA LEU A 185 -16.58 -2.03 -16.80
C LEU A 185 -17.06 -3.22 -17.63
N VAL A 186 -16.52 -3.38 -18.84
CA VAL A 186 -16.80 -4.52 -19.72
C VAL A 186 -16.38 -5.86 -19.12
N GLU A 187 -15.40 -5.88 -18.21
CA GLU A 187 -14.95 -7.11 -17.58
C GLU A 187 -15.77 -7.46 -16.34
N VAL A 188 -16.43 -6.48 -15.70
CA VAL A 188 -17.18 -6.67 -14.44
C VAL A 188 -18.19 -7.82 -14.50
N PRO A 189 -19.02 -7.99 -15.54
CA PRO A 189 -19.97 -9.12 -15.60
C PRO A 189 -19.30 -10.50 -15.67
N SER A 190 -18.08 -10.58 -16.20
CA SER A 190 -17.34 -11.84 -16.32
C SER A 190 -16.64 -12.25 -15.01
N GLN A 191 -16.56 -11.34 -14.03
CA GLN A 191 -15.85 -11.52 -12.76
C GLN A 191 -16.68 -12.31 -11.72
N ASN A 192 -17.19 -13.49 -12.08
CA ASN A 192 -18.08 -14.32 -11.24
C ASN A 192 -17.53 -14.72 -9.86
N ARG A 193 -16.22 -14.58 -9.65
CA ARG A 193 -15.55 -14.89 -8.37
C ARG A 193 -15.61 -13.74 -7.36
N PHE A 194 -16.13 -12.58 -7.79
CA PHE A 194 -16.11 -11.34 -7.04
C PHE A 194 -17.53 -10.80 -6.89
N GLU A 195 -17.84 -10.26 -5.72
CA GLU A 195 -19.12 -9.63 -5.45
C GLU A 195 -19.09 -8.18 -5.97
N ILE A 196 -20.20 -7.69 -6.53
CA ILE A 196 -20.34 -6.27 -6.88
C ILE A 196 -20.93 -5.54 -5.67
N GLU A 197 -20.35 -4.41 -5.29
CA GLU A 197 -20.91 -3.54 -4.26
C GLU A 197 -22.36 -3.15 -4.59
N GLY A 198 -23.24 -3.15 -3.58
CA GLY A 198 -24.68 -3.07 -3.80
C GLY A 198 -25.14 -1.76 -4.45
N GLY A 199 -24.55 -0.62 -4.05
CA GLY A 199 -24.78 0.66 -4.70
C GLY A 199 -24.32 0.64 -6.17
N PHE A 200 -23.14 0.11 -6.43
CA PHE A 200 -22.62 -0.03 -7.80
C PHE A 200 -23.48 -0.98 -8.65
N LEU A 201 -23.92 -2.10 -8.09
CA LEU A 201 -24.81 -3.06 -8.76
C LEU A 201 -26.14 -2.39 -9.12
N ALA A 202 -26.72 -1.61 -8.21
CA ALA A 202 -27.95 -0.88 -8.47
C ALA A 202 -27.77 0.13 -9.62
N VAL A 203 -26.63 0.83 -9.68
CA VAL A 203 -26.30 1.73 -10.80
C VAL A 203 -26.22 0.96 -12.12
N ILE A 204 -25.53 -0.18 -12.15
CA ILE A 204 -25.41 -1.02 -13.35
C ILE A 204 -26.80 -1.48 -13.82
N GLN A 205 -27.62 -2.01 -12.90
CA GLN A 205 -28.97 -2.49 -13.20
C GLN A 205 -29.89 -1.37 -13.70
N GLU A 206 -29.80 -0.18 -13.11
CA GLU A 206 -30.57 0.97 -13.55
C GLU A 206 -30.17 1.40 -14.97
N LYS A 207 -28.89 1.27 -15.36
CA LYS A 207 -28.42 1.69 -16.70
C LYS A 207 -28.56 0.61 -17.77
N LEU A 208 -28.56 -0.67 -17.43
CA LEU A 208 -28.75 -1.81 -18.34
C LEU A 208 -30.22 -2.14 -18.65
N GLN A 209 -31.07 -1.12 -18.73
CA GLN A 209 -32.47 -1.30 -19.14
C GLN A 209 -32.58 -1.39 -20.66
N GLU A 210 -33.48 -2.24 -21.16
CA GLU A 210 -33.67 -2.51 -22.59
C GLU A 210 -33.91 -1.21 -23.37
N GLU A 211 -34.76 -0.31 -22.86
CA GLU A 211 -35.08 0.95 -23.53
C GLU A 211 -33.85 1.84 -23.72
N LYS A 212 -32.89 1.78 -22.79
CA LYS A 212 -31.64 2.56 -22.84
C LYS A 212 -30.64 1.95 -23.83
N ILE A 213 -30.65 0.63 -23.99
CA ILE A 213 -29.85 -0.09 -24.98
C ILE A 213 -30.43 0.15 -26.39
N SER A 214 -31.74 0.02 -26.57
CA SER A 214 -32.41 0.33 -27.85
C SER A 214 -32.14 1.77 -28.27
N SER A 215 -32.30 2.73 -27.36
CA SER A 215 -31.98 4.15 -27.62
C SER A 215 -30.51 4.39 -28.00
N PHE A 216 -29.58 3.53 -27.56
CA PHE A 216 -28.17 3.59 -27.92
C PHE A 216 -27.92 3.03 -29.32
N VAL A 217 -28.54 1.90 -29.65
CA VAL A 217 -28.46 1.28 -30.98
C VAL A 217 -29.07 2.21 -32.04
N GLU A 218 -30.22 2.81 -31.77
CA GLU A 218 -30.87 3.79 -32.64
C GLU A 218 -29.99 5.02 -32.91
N GLU A 219 -29.30 5.54 -31.89
CA GLU A 219 -28.39 6.67 -32.06
C GLU A 219 -27.17 6.31 -32.91
N LEU A 220 -26.66 5.08 -32.78
CA LEU A 220 -25.53 4.58 -33.58
C LEU A 220 -25.93 4.26 -35.02
N SER A 221 -27.14 3.74 -35.25
CA SER A 221 -27.63 3.40 -36.60
C SER A 221 -27.75 4.64 -37.50
N GLY A 222 -28.00 5.82 -36.91
CA GLY A 222 -27.97 7.10 -37.61
C GLY A 222 -26.60 7.51 -38.14
N SER A 223 -25.51 6.81 -37.79
CA SER A 223 -24.16 7.11 -38.25
C SER A 223 -23.63 6.04 -39.22
N PRO A 224 -23.26 6.41 -40.46
CA PRO A 224 -22.76 5.46 -41.47
C PRO A 224 -21.52 4.67 -41.05
N LYS A 225 -20.77 5.17 -40.04
CA LYS A 225 -19.54 4.53 -39.54
C LYS A 225 -19.83 3.27 -38.72
N PHE A 226 -21.06 3.11 -38.23
CA PHE A 226 -21.44 2.02 -37.32
C PHE A 226 -22.38 1.00 -37.96
N THR A 227 -22.88 1.27 -39.18
CA THR A 227 -23.87 0.43 -39.88
C THR A 227 -23.52 -1.05 -39.89
N SER A 228 -22.29 -1.42 -40.26
CA SER A 228 -21.86 -2.82 -40.31
C SER A 228 -21.82 -3.52 -38.95
N PHE A 229 -21.65 -2.77 -37.85
CA PHE A 229 -21.66 -3.35 -36.50
C PHE A 229 -23.09 -3.49 -35.98
N VAL A 230 -23.94 -2.49 -36.24
CA VAL A 230 -25.35 -2.52 -35.85
C VAL A 230 -26.09 -3.64 -36.57
N GLU A 231 -25.87 -3.81 -37.88
CA GLU A 231 -26.47 -4.92 -38.64
C GLU A 231 -26.07 -6.28 -38.05
N GLY A 232 -24.79 -6.47 -37.74
CA GLY A 232 -24.31 -7.73 -37.14
C GLY A 232 -24.96 -8.04 -35.79
N TRP A 233 -25.22 -7.02 -34.96
CA TRP A 233 -25.91 -7.21 -33.69
C TRP A 233 -27.38 -7.61 -33.86
N MET A 234 -28.08 -6.98 -34.81
CA MET A 234 -29.49 -7.29 -35.09
C MET A 234 -29.64 -8.70 -35.68
N GLU A 235 -28.66 -9.16 -36.47
CA GLU A 235 -28.64 -10.53 -37.02
C GLU A 235 -28.36 -11.59 -35.94
N GLU A 236 -27.47 -11.31 -34.99
CA GLU A 236 -27.20 -12.19 -33.85
C GLU A 236 -28.42 -12.34 -32.93
N GLU A 237 -29.19 -11.27 -32.67
CA GLU A 237 -30.45 -11.35 -31.91
C GLU A 237 -31.54 -12.14 -32.64
N ALA A 238 -31.56 -12.12 -33.98
CA ALA A 238 -32.56 -12.86 -34.77
C ALA A 238 -32.25 -14.36 -34.90
N THR A 239 -31.03 -14.78 -34.57
CA THR A 239 -30.56 -16.18 -34.71
C THR A 239 -30.26 -16.88 -33.38
N GLY A 240 -30.27 -16.15 -32.26
CA GLY A 240 -30.18 -16.68 -30.89
C GLY A 240 -31.55 -16.99 -30.28
#